data_AF-A0ABD5SQK0-F1
#
_entry.id   AF-A0ABD5SQK0-F1
#
_cell.length_a   1.000
_cell.length_b   1.000
_cell.length_c   1.000
_cell.angle_alpha   90.00
_cell.angle_beta   90.00
_cell.angle_gamma   90.00
#
_symmetry.space_group_name_H-M   'P 1'
#
loop_
_entity.id
_entity.type
_entity.pdbx_description
1 polymer ?
#
loop_
_entity_poly.entity_id
_entity_poly.type
_entity_poly.pdbx_seq_one_letter_code
_entity_poly.pdbx_strand_id
1 'polypeptide(L)'
;MSVHTSTPPQSVECGQCGDQFQLPATSGSFCSPECHNDHRRQKRADDFFETLEHDHRFCSTCGRQVKTIEKPPELNSAGKSITDAAIGWQHRTEHGSLGQLSTNVQDDDDDDEPDVPDLDFEGGHDPVYVFEHGGDTYNVGTYRDFRNPLEPSIRADDPVKMGTVCCCGQTDHKHENETLRTRFPFTVAHYLAVATVTLRAEDKTDVRVDREQLFEAVLEGTATREALTQAVVIS
;
A
#
# COMPACT_ATOMS: atom_id res chain seq x y z
N MET A 1 10.69 17.88 64.01
CA MET A 1 11.04 16.64 63.31
C MET A 1 10.23 16.63 62.02
N SER A 2 10.84 16.99 60.90
CA SER A 2 10.16 17.01 59.60
C SER A 2 10.09 15.58 59.09
N VAL A 3 8.88 15.04 58.98
CA VAL A 3 8.62 13.73 58.40
C VAL A 3 8.75 13.90 56.89
N HIS A 4 9.86 13.44 56.33
CA HIS A 4 9.99 13.29 54.88
C HIS A 4 9.12 12.09 54.47
N THR A 5 7.91 12.38 54.00
CA THR A 5 7.06 11.40 53.33
C THR A 5 7.70 11.10 51.98
N SER A 6 8.50 10.04 51.89
CA SER A 6 9.01 9.53 50.62
C SER A 6 7.85 8.83 49.91
N THR A 7 7.26 9.48 48.90
CA THR A 7 6.34 8.81 47.98
C THR A 7 7.04 7.58 47.39
N PRO A 8 6.46 6.38 47.50
CA PRO A 8 7.07 5.19 46.91
C PRO A 8 7.25 5.40 45.41
N PRO A 9 8.39 4.94 44.82
CA PRO A 9 8.61 5.07 43.39
C PRO A 9 7.48 4.35 42.65
N GLN A 10 6.72 5.09 41.86
CA GLN A 10 5.71 4.52 40.99
C GLN A 10 6.43 3.76 39.89
N SER A 11 6.13 2.47 39.74
CA SER A 11 6.59 1.71 38.57
C SER A 11 5.76 2.10 37.36
N VAL A 12 6.42 2.25 36.22
CA VAL A 12 5.80 2.56 34.93
C VAL A 12 6.12 1.42 33.97
N GLU A 13 5.16 1.07 33.13
CA GLU A 13 5.30 0.07 32.07
C GLU A 13 6.01 0.67 30.85
N CYS A 14 6.99 -0.04 30.30
CA CYS A 14 7.67 0.37 29.09
C CYS A 14 6.74 0.26 27.88
N GLY A 15 6.60 1.35 27.13
CA GLY A 15 5.77 1.39 25.91
C GLY A 15 6.25 0.53 24.73
N GLN A 16 7.33 -0.25 24.88
CA GLN A 16 7.86 -1.15 23.85
C GLN A 16 7.91 -2.61 24.33
N CYS A 17 8.65 -2.91 25.41
CA CYS A 17 8.79 -4.29 25.87
C CYS A 17 7.73 -4.73 26.91
N GLY A 18 6.96 -3.79 27.47
CA GLY A 18 5.98 -4.08 28.54
C GLY A 18 6.60 -4.30 29.92
N ASP A 19 7.93 -4.22 30.07
CA ASP A 19 8.58 -4.38 31.37
C ASP A 19 8.32 -3.18 32.28
N GLN A 20 8.24 -3.46 33.59
CA GLN A 20 8.14 -2.41 34.60
C GLN A 20 9.52 -1.84 34.95
N PHE A 21 9.63 -0.51 34.99
CA PHE A 21 10.84 0.19 35.41
C PHE A 21 10.55 1.39 36.31
N GLN A 22 11.56 1.83 37.05
CA GLN A 22 11.46 2.91 38.04
C GLN A 22 12.43 4.04 37.69
N LEU A 23 11.92 5.20 37.30
CA LEU A 23 12.63 6.49 37.22
C LEU A 23 11.56 7.60 37.26
N PRO A 24 11.89 8.91 37.35
CA PRO A 24 10.88 9.92 37.03
C PRO A 24 10.43 9.70 35.57
N ALA A 25 9.38 8.92 35.39
CA ALA A 25 8.86 8.44 34.12
C ALA A 25 7.35 8.62 34.11
N THR A 26 6.80 8.94 32.95
CA THR A 26 5.36 9.04 32.71
C THR A 26 4.91 7.90 31.82
N SER A 27 3.60 7.62 31.78
CA SER A 27 3.03 6.66 30.83
C SER A 27 3.55 6.94 29.40
N GLY A 28 3.96 5.87 28.70
CA GLY A 28 4.62 5.95 27.38
C GLY A 28 6.13 6.13 27.40
N SER A 29 6.78 6.13 28.58
CA SER A 29 8.24 6.14 28.68
C SER A 29 8.85 4.79 28.31
N PHE A 30 10.14 4.78 27.97
CA PHE A 30 10.89 3.58 27.60
C PHE A 30 11.90 3.20 28.68
N CYS A 31 12.06 1.90 28.93
CA CYS A 31 13.00 1.41 29.93
C CYS A 31 14.47 1.58 29.51
N SER A 32 14.74 1.77 28.22
CA SER A 32 16.08 1.97 27.68
C SER A 32 16.08 2.74 26.34
N PRO A 33 17.23 3.31 25.93
CA PRO A 33 17.40 3.89 24.60
C PRO A 33 17.13 2.89 23.46
N GLU A 34 17.45 1.60 23.67
CA GLU A 34 17.18 0.54 22.70
C GLU A 34 15.67 0.37 22.49
N CYS A 35 14.88 0.27 23.57
CA CYS A 35 13.42 0.19 23.47
C CYS A 35 12.80 1.40 22.78
N HIS A 36 13.33 2.60 23.04
CA HIS A 36 12.88 3.81 22.34
C HIS A 36 13.21 3.76 20.85
N ASN A 37 14.40 3.29 20.48
CA ASN A 37 14.80 3.16 19.07
C ASN A 37 13.99 2.10 18.34
N ASP A 38 13.73 0.96 18.97
CA ASP A 38 12.88 -0.10 18.41
C ASP A 38 11.45 0.37 18.20
N HIS A 39 10.90 1.11 19.16
CA HIS A 39 9.61 1.76 18.98
C HIS A 39 9.60 2.73 17.79
N ARG A 40 10.65 3.57 17.64
CA ARG A 40 10.77 4.47 16.48
C ARG A 40 10.88 3.71 15.16
N ARG A 41 11.58 2.58 15.13
CA ARG A 41 11.68 1.72 13.93
C ARG A 41 10.33 1.13 13.56
N GLN A 42 9.64 0.56 14.54
CA GLN A 42 8.32 -0.04 14.36
C GLN A 42 7.34 0.99 13.81
N LYS A 43 7.24 2.15 14.46
CA LYS A 43 6.37 3.24 14.00
C LYS A 43 6.67 3.64 12.54
N ARG A 44 7.94 3.83 12.20
CA ARG A 44 8.35 4.19 10.83
C ARG A 44 8.03 3.11 9.81
N ALA A 45 8.20 1.84 10.16
CA ALA A 45 7.81 0.74 9.29
C ALA A 45 6.29 0.72 9.08
N ASP A 46 5.52 0.93 10.14
CA ASP A 46 4.06 1.00 10.07
C ASP A 46 3.58 2.17 9.18
N ASP A 47 4.14 3.37 9.37
CA ASP A 47 3.86 4.56 8.53
C ASP A 47 4.16 4.28 7.03
N PHE A 48 5.23 3.50 6.73
CA PHE A 48 5.56 3.10 5.37
C PHE A 48 4.54 2.10 4.79
N PHE A 49 4.09 1.12 5.56
CA PHE A 49 3.08 0.17 5.10
C PHE A 49 1.71 0.84 4.91
N GLU A 50 1.34 1.78 5.78
CA GLU A 50 0.16 2.62 5.58
C GLU A 50 0.28 3.43 4.29
N THR A 51 1.46 4.00 4.00
CA THR A 51 1.70 4.70 2.73
C THR A 51 1.53 3.76 1.52
N LEU A 52 2.02 2.53 1.60
CA LEU A 52 1.86 1.53 0.54
C LEU A 52 0.39 1.16 0.30
N GLU A 53 -0.37 0.96 1.38
CA GLU A 53 -1.79 0.63 1.35
C GLU A 53 -2.61 1.70 0.63
N HIS A 54 -2.29 2.99 0.84
CA HIS A 54 -3.03 4.10 0.23
C HIS A 54 -2.55 4.50 -1.18
N ASP A 55 -1.32 4.16 -1.57
CA ASP A 55 -0.78 4.61 -2.86
C ASP A 55 -1.42 3.90 -4.07
N HIS A 56 -1.85 2.65 -3.88
CA HIS A 56 -2.44 1.74 -4.89
C HIS A 56 -1.60 1.49 -6.15
N ARG A 57 -0.53 2.25 -6.44
CA ARG A 57 0.41 1.95 -7.54
C ARG A 57 1.31 0.78 -7.17
N PHE A 58 1.55 0.58 -5.88
CA PHE A 58 2.30 -0.53 -5.33
C PHE A 58 1.36 -1.57 -4.71
N CYS A 59 1.69 -2.84 -4.84
CA CYS A 59 1.02 -3.92 -4.14
C CYS A 59 1.48 -3.93 -2.68
N SER A 60 0.60 -3.63 -1.71
CA SER A 60 0.95 -3.61 -0.28
C SER A 60 1.54 -4.94 0.21
N THR A 61 1.12 -6.06 -0.39
CA THR A 61 1.66 -7.38 -0.09
C THR A 61 3.14 -7.52 -0.46
N CYS A 62 3.56 -7.18 -1.68
CA CYS A 62 4.90 -7.50 -2.18
C CYS A 62 5.78 -6.30 -2.55
N GLY A 63 5.27 -5.08 -2.47
CA GLY A 63 6.00 -3.85 -2.83
C GLY A 63 6.22 -3.63 -4.32
N ARG A 64 5.73 -4.52 -5.21
CA ARG A 64 5.85 -4.31 -6.66
C ARG A 64 4.96 -3.16 -7.12
N GLN A 65 5.48 -2.29 -7.97
CA GLN A 65 4.67 -1.31 -8.66
C GLN A 65 3.83 -2.00 -9.73
N VAL A 66 2.51 -2.08 -9.56
CA VAL A 66 1.57 -2.74 -10.49
C VAL A 66 1.01 -1.78 -11.54
N LYS A 67 1.08 -0.47 -11.28
CA LYS A 67 0.67 0.57 -12.22
C LYS A 67 1.47 1.85 -12.05
N THR A 68 1.54 2.67 -13.10
CA THR A 68 2.03 4.04 -13.07
C THR A 68 0.88 4.99 -13.35
N ILE A 69 0.96 6.23 -12.84
CA ILE A 69 -0.04 7.27 -13.09
C ILE A 69 0.65 8.40 -13.84
N GLU A 70 0.17 8.68 -15.04
CA GLU A 70 0.59 9.82 -15.84
C GLU A 70 -0.39 10.97 -15.60
N LYS A 71 0.13 12.14 -15.19
CA LYS A 71 -0.72 13.32 -14.99
C LYS A 71 -1.31 13.78 -16.31
N PRO A 72 -2.58 14.21 -16.33
CA PRO A 72 -3.16 14.80 -17.52
C PRO A 72 -2.45 16.11 -17.86
N PRO A 73 -2.38 16.50 -19.15
CA PRO A 73 -1.95 17.83 -19.53
C PRO A 73 -2.89 18.84 -18.87
N GLU A 74 -2.35 20.03 -18.57
CA GLU A 74 -3.13 21.08 -17.90
C GLU A 74 -4.35 21.50 -18.73
N LEU A 75 -4.22 21.47 -20.06
CA LEU A 75 -5.25 21.89 -21.00
C LEU A 75 -5.61 20.76 -21.97
N ASN A 76 -6.90 20.64 -22.29
CA ASN A 76 -7.37 19.77 -23.36
C ASN A 76 -7.09 20.39 -24.75
N SER A 77 -7.41 19.64 -25.80
CA SER A 77 -7.30 20.09 -27.20
C SER A 77 -8.12 21.35 -27.52
N ALA A 78 -9.09 21.71 -26.69
CA ALA A 78 -9.89 22.92 -26.79
C ALA A 78 -9.38 24.07 -25.90
N GLY A 79 -8.22 23.93 -25.25
CA GLY A 79 -7.62 24.94 -24.38
C GLY A 79 -8.30 25.12 -23.03
N LYS A 80 -9.15 24.17 -22.60
CA LYS A 80 -9.82 24.20 -21.28
C LYS A 80 -9.05 23.37 -20.26
N SER A 81 -9.08 23.79 -19.00
CA SER A 81 -8.48 23.03 -17.91
C SER A 81 -9.07 21.62 -17.81
N ILE A 82 -8.21 20.60 -17.68
CA ILE A 82 -8.61 19.20 -17.43
C ILE A 82 -8.59 18.87 -15.91
N THR A 83 -8.01 19.75 -15.10
CA THR A 83 -7.61 19.48 -13.71
C THR A 83 -8.74 19.10 -12.77
N ASP A 84 -9.98 19.50 -13.06
CA ASP A 84 -11.06 19.39 -12.08
C ASP A 84 -11.75 18.01 -12.08
N ALA A 85 -11.46 17.14 -13.06
CA ALA A 85 -12.12 15.84 -13.20
C ALA A 85 -11.19 14.65 -13.49
N ALA A 86 -9.95 14.88 -13.96
CA ALA A 86 -9.04 13.79 -14.31
C ALA A 86 -7.93 13.61 -13.28
N ILE A 87 -7.91 12.46 -12.61
CA ILE A 87 -6.86 12.06 -11.66
C ILE A 87 -5.56 11.66 -12.39
N GLY A 88 -5.67 11.27 -13.67
CA GLY A 88 -4.57 10.87 -14.55
C GLY A 88 -4.81 9.53 -15.24
N TRP A 89 -3.90 9.17 -16.14
CA TRP A 89 -3.96 7.90 -16.86
C TRP A 89 -3.18 6.83 -16.12
N GLN A 90 -3.82 5.67 -15.95
CA GLN A 90 -3.23 4.53 -15.28
C GLN A 90 -2.69 3.56 -16.33
N HIS A 91 -1.39 3.26 -16.25
CA HIS A 91 -0.73 2.30 -17.12
C HIS A 91 -0.28 1.11 -16.28
N ARG A 92 -0.63 -0.12 -16.65
CA ARG A 92 -0.12 -1.31 -15.96
C ARG A 92 1.37 -1.48 -16.26
N THR A 93 2.13 -1.90 -15.25
CA THR A 93 3.54 -2.29 -15.43
C THR A 93 3.62 -3.77 -15.82
N GLU A 94 4.84 -4.27 -16.04
CA GLU A 94 5.11 -5.70 -16.20
C GLU A 94 4.72 -6.56 -14.98
N HIS A 95 4.43 -5.94 -13.83
CA HIS A 95 4.01 -6.63 -12.61
C HIS A 95 2.50 -6.69 -12.42
N GLY A 96 1.72 -5.93 -13.20
CA GLY A 96 0.27 -5.89 -13.15
C GLY A 96 -0.35 -6.54 -14.39
N SER A 97 -1.16 -7.57 -14.21
CA SER A 97 -1.99 -8.13 -15.27
C SER A 97 -3.44 -7.69 -15.11
N LEU A 98 -4.25 -7.87 -16.15
CA LEU A 98 -5.69 -7.84 -15.98
C LEU A 98 -6.12 -9.13 -15.28
N GLY A 99 -7.09 -9.06 -14.38
CA GLY A 99 -7.71 -10.24 -13.82
C GLY A 99 -9.01 -9.92 -13.10
N GLN A 100 -9.70 -10.98 -12.69
CA GLN A 100 -10.94 -10.86 -11.94
C GLN A 100 -10.61 -10.49 -10.49
N LEU A 101 -11.27 -9.46 -9.97
CA LEU A 101 -11.29 -9.21 -8.53
C LEU A 101 -12.11 -10.33 -7.88
N SER A 102 -11.54 -11.00 -6.88
CA SER A 102 -12.35 -11.89 -6.05
C SER A 102 -13.30 -11.01 -5.25
N THR A 103 -14.61 -11.16 -5.47
CA THR A 103 -15.67 -10.49 -4.68
C THR A 103 -15.83 -11.07 -3.27
N ASN A 104 -14.88 -11.88 -2.80
CA ASN A 104 -14.92 -12.53 -1.49
C ASN A 104 -14.18 -11.71 -0.42
N VAL A 105 -14.46 -10.41 -0.37
CA VAL A 105 -14.33 -9.65 0.86
C VAL A 105 -15.70 -9.04 1.07
N GLN A 106 -16.44 -9.55 2.05
CA GLN A 106 -17.55 -8.80 2.62
C GLN A 106 -16.88 -7.64 3.37
N ASP A 107 -16.70 -6.52 2.69
CA ASP A 107 -16.38 -5.26 3.35
C ASP A 107 -17.66 -4.86 4.08
N ASP A 108 -17.74 -5.21 5.36
CA ASP A 108 -18.93 -4.98 6.21
C ASP A 108 -18.99 -3.54 6.77
N ASP A 109 -18.12 -2.59 6.40
CA ASP A 109 -18.01 -1.30 7.14
C ASP A 109 -17.72 0.01 6.35
N ASP A 110 -17.80 0.08 5.01
CA ASP A 110 -17.64 1.38 4.30
C ASP A 110 -18.87 1.75 3.44
N ASP A 111 -19.87 2.38 4.07
CA ASP A 111 -21.04 3.04 3.47
C ASP A 111 -20.71 4.39 2.78
N ASP A 112 -19.45 4.64 2.41
CA ASP A 112 -18.99 5.84 1.70
C ASP A 112 -18.50 5.51 0.27
N GLU A 113 -19.23 4.68 -0.48
CA GLU A 113 -19.12 4.77 -1.95
C GLU A 113 -19.61 6.18 -2.34
N PRO A 114 -18.80 6.99 -3.05
CA PRO A 114 -19.23 8.31 -3.46
C PRO A 114 -20.51 8.17 -4.30
N ASP A 115 -21.58 8.85 -3.91
CA ASP A 115 -22.81 9.02 -4.69
C ASP A 115 -22.41 9.54 -6.09
N VAL A 116 -22.20 8.62 -7.03
CA VAL A 116 -22.05 8.97 -8.43
C VAL A 116 -23.43 9.48 -8.83
N PRO A 117 -23.58 10.74 -9.25
CA PRO A 117 -24.90 11.27 -9.55
C PRO A 117 -25.58 10.38 -10.58
N ASP A 118 -26.77 9.89 -10.23
CA ASP A 118 -27.66 9.12 -11.10
C ASP A 118 -27.83 9.89 -12.41
N LEU A 119 -27.07 9.48 -13.43
CA LEU A 119 -27.35 9.87 -14.79
C LEU A 119 -28.44 8.93 -15.25
N ASP A 120 -29.68 9.39 -15.18
CA ASP A 120 -30.89 8.69 -15.61
C ASP A 120 -30.77 8.19 -17.06
N PHE A 121 -30.15 7.01 -17.24
CA PHE A 121 -30.20 6.26 -18.48
C PHE A 121 -31.19 5.12 -18.25
N GLU A 122 -32.38 5.25 -18.86
CA GLU A 122 -33.43 4.23 -18.89
C GLU A 122 -32.88 2.93 -19.50
N GLY A 123 -32.25 2.08 -18.68
CA GLY A 123 -31.53 0.92 -19.16
C GLY A 123 -30.58 0.23 -18.17
N GLY A 124 -30.69 0.48 -16.87
CA GLY A 124 -30.33 -0.49 -15.81
C GLY A 124 -28.93 -1.10 -15.80
N HIS A 125 -27.90 -0.40 -16.27
CA HIS A 125 -26.50 -0.85 -16.12
C HIS A 125 -25.55 0.33 -15.99
N ASP A 126 -24.80 0.38 -14.90
CA ASP A 126 -23.70 1.33 -14.70
C ASP A 126 -22.54 0.97 -15.64
N PRO A 127 -22.16 1.82 -16.61
CA PRO A 127 -20.99 1.55 -17.42
C PRO A 127 -19.72 1.80 -16.60
N VAL A 128 -18.93 0.76 -16.36
CA VAL A 128 -17.54 0.91 -15.92
C VAL A 128 -16.72 1.42 -17.10
N TYR A 129 -16.27 2.68 -17.02
CA TYR A 129 -15.40 3.27 -18.04
C TYR A 129 -13.97 2.77 -17.86
N VAL A 130 -13.50 1.90 -18.76
CA VAL A 130 -12.09 1.54 -18.88
C VAL A 130 -11.48 2.36 -20.01
N PHE A 131 -10.50 3.20 -19.71
CA PHE A 131 -9.75 3.94 -20.71
C PHE A 131 -8.50 3.15 -21.10
N GLU A 132 -8.46 2.60 -22.32
CA GLU A 132 -7.23 2.08 -22.90
C GLU A 132 -6.65 3.07 -23.91
N HIS A 133 -5.37 3.39 -23.76
CA HIS A 133 -4.62 4.22 -24.69
C HIS A 133 -4.00 3.34 -25.80
N GLY A 134 -4.56 3.40 -27.00
CA GLY A 134 -4.09 2.69 -28.19
C GLY A 134 -3.59 3.65 -29.27
N GLY A 135 -2.43 4.26 -29.08
CA GLY A 135 -1.94 5.31 -30.01
C GLY A 135 -2.71 6.62 -29.83
N ASP A 136 -3.03 7.33 -30.91
CA ASP A 136 -3.64 8.69 -30.86
C ASP A 136 -5.17 8.70 -30.66
N THR A 137 -5.81 7.57 -30.36
CA THR A 137 -7.28 7.49 -30.22
C THR A 137 -7.73 6.88 -28.89
N TYR A 138 -8.79 7.47 -28.33
CA TYR A 138 -9.50 6.99 -27.13
C TYR A 138 -10.76 6.24 -27.58
N ASN A 139 -10.86 4.94 -27.28
CA ASN A 139 -12.08 4.17 -27.54
C ASN A 139 -12.82 3.95 -26.21
N VAL A 140 -14.07 4.40 -26.14
CA VAL A 140 -15.03 3.94 -25.11
C VAL A 140 -15.59 2.62 -25.63
N GLY A 141 -15.18 1.49 -25.06
CA GLY A 141 -15.62 0.18 -25.55
C GLY A 141 -15.16 -1.00 -24.69
N THR A 142 -15.91 -2.09 -24.78
CA THR A 142 -15.64 -3.38 -24.15
C THR A 142 -14.23 -3.90 -24.44
N TYR A 143 -13.56 -4.36 -23.40
CA TYR A 143 -12.16 -4.81 -23.45
C TYR A 143 -11.97 -5.99 -24.43
N ARG A 144 -11.02 -5.83 -25.36
CA ARG A 144 -10.37 -6.93 -26.09
C ARG A 144 -8.87 -6.67 -26.11
N ASP A 145 -8.13 -7.43 -25.31
CA ASP A 145 -6.66 -7.46 -25.40
C ASP A 145 -6.23 -8.17 -26.69
N PHE A 146 -5.76 -7.41 -27.68
CA PHE A 146 -5.26 -7.96 -28.93
C PHE A 146 -3.80 -8.45 -28.85
N ARG A 147 -3.12 -8.27 -27.70
CA ARG A 147 -1.71 -8.65 -27.51
C ARG A 147 -1.53 -9.99 -26.81
N ASN A 148 -2.58 -10.56 -26.22
CA ASN A 148 -2.54 -11.85 -25.54
C ASN A 148 -3.61 -12.84 -26.10
N PRO A 149 -3.30 -13.67 -27.11
CA PRO A 149 -4.26 -14.54 -27.79
C PRO A 149 -4.79 -15.72 -26.95
N LEU A 150 -4.39 -15.82 -25.67
CA LEU A 150 -4.79 -16.91 -24.76
C LEU A 150 -5.89 -16.51 -23.77
N GLU A 151 -6.34 -15.24 -23.74
CA GLU A 151 -7.41 -14.84 -22.83
C GLU A 151 -8.80 -15.08 -23.46
N PRO A 152 -9.69 -15.83 -22.78
CA PRO A 152 -11.05 -16.02 -23.27
C PRO A 152 -11.80 -14.68 -23.28
N SER A 153 -12.49 -14.41 -24.39
CA SER A 153 -13.39 -13.25 -24.49
C SER A 153 -14.45 -13.34 -23.39
N ILE A 154 -14.44 -12.40 -22.45
CA ILE A 154 -15.47 -12.28 -21.42
C ILE A 154 -16.80 -12.00 -22.12
N ARG A 155 -17.86 -12.75 -21.76
CA ARG A 155 -19.21 -12.52 -22.28
C ARG A 155 -19.72 -11.18 -21.75
N ALA A 156 -20.36 -10.40 -22.60
CA ALA A 156 -20.81 -9.03 -22.32
C ALA A 156 -21.86 -8.93 -21.20
N ASP A 157 -22.37 -10.05 -20.70
CA ASP A 157 -23.59 -10.11 -19.89
C ASP A 157 -23.32 -10.34 -18.39
N ASP A 158 -22.05 -10.56 -17.99
CA ASP A 158 -21.67 -10.72 -16.57
C ASP A 158 -20.93 -9.46 -16.08
N PRO A 159 -21.39 -8.81 -14.98
CA PRO A 159 -20.66 -7.69 -14.38
C PRO A 159 -19.40 -8.22 -13.68
N VAL A 160 -18.33 -8.41 -14.43
CA VAL A 160 -17.02 -8.75 -13.88
C VAL A 160 -16.31 -7.44 -13.51
N LYS A 161 -16.10 -7.18 -12.22
CA LYS A 161 -15.16 -6.13 -11.78
C LYS A 161 -13.74 -6.59 -12.17
N MET A 162 -13.24 -6.09 -13.30
CA MET A 162 -11.89 -6.34 -13.78
C MET A 162 -10.92 -5.41 -13.06
N GLY A 163 -9.96 -5.98 -12.33
CA GLY A 163 -8.97 -5.24 -11.56
C GLY A 163 -7.55 -5.45 -12.10
N THR A 164 -6.60 -4.68 -11.55
CA THR A 164 -5.18 -5.00 -11.71
C THR A 164 -4.85 -6.14 -10.75
N VAL A 165 -4.23 -7.21 -11.24
CA VAL A 165 -3.74 -8.31 -10.40
C VAL A 165 -2.22 -8.24 -10.37
N CYS A 166 -1.64 -8.29 -9.18
CA CYS A 166 -0.20 -8.34 -9.03
C CYS A 166 0.30 -9.73 -9.41
N CYS A 167 1.48 -9.83 -10.01
CA CYS A 167 2.15 -11.10 -10.30
C CYS A 167 2.49 -11.95 -9.06
N CYS A 168 2.30 -11.45 -7.83
CA CYS A 168 2.29 -12.29 -6.62
C CYS A 168 0.96 -13.05 -6.41
N GLY A 169 -0.08 -12.73 -7.19
CA GLY A 169 -1.43 -13.28 -7.10
C GLY A 169 -2.41 -12.39 -6.33
N GLN A 170 -1.95 -11.32 -5.68
CA GLN A 170 -2.80 -10.42 -4.92
C GLN A 170 -3.68 -9.57 -5.85
N THR A 171 -4.99 -9.54 -5.57
CA THR A 171 -5.98 -8.73 -6.31
C THR A 171 -6.34 -7.46 -5.55
N ASP A 172 -6.27 -7.50 -4.22
CA ASP A 172 -6.46 -6.35 -3.35
C ASP A 172 -5.11 -5.76 -2.93
N HIS A 173 -4.77 -4.60 -3.49
CA HIS A 173 -3.49 -3.94 -3.23
C HIS A 173 -3.47 -3.07 -1.99
N LYS A 174 -4.61 -2.94 -1.28
CA LYS A 174 -4.68 -2.24 0.01
C LYS A 174 -4.18 -3.15 1.11
N HIS A 175 -4.74 -4.36 1.21
CA HIS A 175 -4.43 -5.27 2.31
C HIS A 175 -3.22 -6.17 2.06
N GLU A 176 -2.42 -6.34 3.11
CA GLU A 176 -1.28 -7.25 3.11
C GLU A 176 -1.74 -8.71 3.19
N ASN A 177 -1.14 -9.57 2.37
CA ASN A 177 -1.36 -11.02 2.42
C ASN A 177 -0.11 -11.74 2.91
N GLU A 178 -0.11 -12.10 4.20
CA GLU A 178 1.04 -12.74 4.85
C GLU A 178 1.41 -14.10 4.22
N THR A 179 0.42 -14.84 3.72
CA THR A 179 0.66 -16.12 3.02
C THR A 179 1.45 -15.90 1.72
N LEU A 180 1.13 -14.84 0.98
CA LEU A 180 1.87 -14.49 -0.23
C LEU A 180 3.25 -13.91 0.08
N ARG A 181 3.40 -13.18 1.20
CA ARG A 181 4.70 -12.65 1.64
C ARG A 181 5.69 -13.76 1.98
N THR A 182 5.23 -14.75 2.75
CA THR A 182 6.06 -15.88 3.20
C THR A 182 6.46 -16.82 2.06
N ARG A 183 5.72 -16.84 0.95
CA ARG A 183 6.04 -17.68 -0.21
C ARG A 183 7.33 -17.27 -0.94
N PHE A 184 7.62 -15.96 -0.98
CA PHE A 184 8.76 -15.42 -1.73
C PHE A 184 9.48 -14.30 -0.95
N PRO A 185 10.04 -14.58 0.24
CA PRO A 185 10.45 -13.55 1.19
C PRO A 185 11.57 -12.64 0.64
N PHE A 186 12.56 -13.21 -0.08
CA PHE A 186 13.61 -12.41 -0.73
C PHE A 186 13.08 -11.47 -1.82
N THR A 187 12.11 -11.94 -2.60
CA THR A 187 11.47 -11.13 -3.64
C THR A 187 10.68 -9.99 -3.01
N VAL A 188 9.92 -10.28 -1.96
CA VAL A 188 9.13 -9.28 -1.21
C VAL A 188 10.05 -8.25 -0.57
N ALA A 189 11.10 -8.69 0.13
CA ALA A 189 12.10 -7.80 0.73
C ALA A 189 12.76 -6.88 -0.32
N HIS A 190 13.13 -7.44 -1.48
CA HIS A 190 13.67 -6.65 -2.58
C HIS A 190 12.71 -5.55 -3.04
N TYR A 191 11.45 -5.90 -3.33
CA TYR A 191 10.50 -4.93 -3.87
C TYR A 191 9.98 -3.95 -2.81
N LEU A 192 9.90 -4.33 -1.53
CA LEU A 192 9.68 -3.37 -0.45
C LEU A 192 10.82 -2.35 -0.37
N ALA A 193 12.08 -2.81 -0.44
CA ALA A 193 13.22 -1.89 -0.48
C ALA A 193 13.18 -0.97 -1.71
N VAL A 194 12.81 -1.48 -2.90
CA VAL A 194 12.62 -0.64 -4.09
C VAL A 194 11.49 0.38 -3.87
N ALA A 195 10.35 -0.03 -3.31
CA ALA A 195 9.23 0.85 -3.05
C ALA A 195 9.59 1.97 -2.06
N THR A 196 10.37 1.68 -1.00
CA THR A 196 10.85 2.73 -0.08
C THR A 196 11.68 3.80 -0.82
N VAL A 197 12.55 3.39 -1.75
CA VAL A 197 13.37 4.33 -2.54
C VAL A 197 12.50 5.18 -3.46
N THR A 198 11.54 4.56 -4.16
CA THR A 198 10.65 5.28 -5.08
C THR A 198 9.73 6.24 -4.35
N LEU A 199 9.04 5.80 -3.30
CA LEU A 199 8.12 6.65 -2.53
C LEU A 199 8.85 7.79 -1.82
N ARG A 200 10.09 7.56 -1.38
CA ARG A 200 10.93 8.62 -0.81
C ARG A 200 11.38 9.63 -1.87
N ALA A 201 11.70 9.19 -3.09
CA ALA A 201 12.03 10.11 -4.19
C ALA A 201 10.85 10.99 -4.61
N GLU A 202 9.63 10.60 -4.25
CA GLU A 202 8.39 11.35 -4.47
C GLU A 202 7.89 12.08 -3.22
N ASP A 203 8.73 12.19 -2.17
CA ASP A 203 8.41 12.84 -0.89
C ASP A 203 7.17 12.27 -0.16
N LYS A 204 6.79 11.01 -0.44
CA LYS A 204 5.66 10.33 0.21
C LYS A 204 6.04 9.64 1.53
N THR A 205 7.32 9.38 1.74
CA THR A 205 7.86 8.80 2.97
C THR A 205 9.29 9.26 3.22
N ASP A 206 9.69 9.39 4.49
CA ASP A 206 11.06 9.69 4.89
C ASP A 206 11.85 8.44 5.32
N VAL A 207 11.20 7.27 5.28
CA VAL A 207 11.77 5.99 5.74
C VAL A 207 12.97 5.59 4.90
N ARG A 208 14.03 5.17 5.58
CA ARG A 208 15.25 4.63 4.98
C ARG A 208 15.47 3.22 5.50
N VAL A 209 15.77 2.32 4.59
CA VAL A 209 16.00 0.91 4.89
C VAL A 209 17.44 0.55 4.55
N ASP A 210 18.13 -0.04 5.51
CA ASP A 210 19.39 -0.73 5.28
C ASP A 210 19.11 -2.05 4.55
N ARG A 211 19.50 -2.12 3.28
CA ARG A 211 19.23 -3.29 2.45
C ARG A 211 20.01 -4.51 2.94
N GLU A 212 21.24 -4.33 3.41
CA GLU A 212 22.07 -5.44 3.89
C GLU A 212 21.41 -6.06 5.12
N GLN A 213 21.08 -5.23 6.11
CA GLN A 213 20.38 -5.67 7.33
C GLN A 213 19.02 -6.34 7.02
N LEU A 214 18.26 -5.81 6.06
CA LEU A 214 16.99 -6.40 5.63
C LEU A 214 17.20 -7.82 5.08
N PHE A 215 18.15 -7.99 4.17
CA PHE A 215 18.40 -9.30 3.54
C PHE A 215 19.03 -10.30 4.50
N GLU A 216 19.89 -9.85 5.42
CA GLU A 216 20.43 -10.68 6.50
C GLU A 216 19.30 -11.21 7.40
N ALA A 217 18.42 -10.34 7.89
CA ALA A 217 17.29 -10.76 8.73
C ALA A 217 16.36 -11.76 8.00
N VAL A 218 16.05 -11.52 6.73
CA VAL A 218 15.27 -12.49 5.92
C VAL A 218 16.02 -13.81 5.73
N LEU A 219 17.34 -13.77 5.54
CA LEU A 219 18.17 -14.97 5.43
C LEU A 219 18.18 -15.80 6.72
N GLU A 220 18.12 -15.12 7.87
CA GLU A 220 18.02 -15.73 9.21
C GLU A 220 16.61 -16.26 9.53
N GLY A 221 15.64 -16.06 8.63
CA GLY A 221 14.28 -16.58 8.75
C GLY A 221 13.31 -15.62 9.44
N THR A 222 13.68 -14.37 9.68
CA THR A 222 12.78 -13.33 10.18
C THR A 222 11.68 -13.05 9.15
N ALA A 223 10.44 -12.88 9.62
CA ALA A 223 9.32 -12.52 8.76
C ALA A 223 9.60 -11.18 8.05
N THR A 224 9.18 -11.04 6.79
CA THR A 224 9.63 -9.91 5.95
C THR A 224 9.24 -8.54 6.53
N ARG A 225 8.07 -8.43 7.17
CA ARG A 225 7.64 -7.20 7.85
C ARG A 225 8.57 -6.84 9.01
N GLU A 226 8.87 -7.82 9.86
CA GLU A 226 9.77 -7.64 11.01
C GLU A 226 11.20 -7.35 10.55
N ALA A 227 11.70 -8.04 9.52
CA ALA A 227 12.99 -7.79 8.92
C ALA A 227 13.09 -6.35 8.37
N LEU A 228 12.02 -5.85 7.74
CA LEU A 228 11.93 -4.45 7.31
C LEU A 228 12.01 -3.49 8.49
N THR A 229 11.26 -3.74 9.57
CA THR A 229 11.31 -2.94 10.80
C THR A 229 12.73 -2.86 11.36
N GLN A 230 13.40 -4.01 11.50
CA GLN A 230 14.77 -4.06 12.03
C GLN A 230 15.75 -3.26 11.17
N ALA A 231 15.54 -3.29 9.85
CA ALA A 231 16.35 -2.59 8.86
C ALA A 231 16.06 -1.08 8.72
N VAL A 232 15.07 -0.53 9.43
CA VAL A 232 14.80 0.91 9.40
C VAL A 232 15.96 1.69 10.05
N VAL A 233 16.54 2.62 9.30
CA VAL A 233 17.60 3.51 9.77
C VAL A 233 16.98 4.66 10.57
N ILE A 234 17.38 4.76 11.84
CA ILE A 234 17.00 5.86 12.73
C ILE A 234 18.10 6.93 12.72
N SER A 235 17.76 8.12 12.21
CA SER A 235 18.58 9.33 12.29
C SER A 235 18.16 10.26 13.42
#